data_AF-A0A358DIQ8-F1
#
_entry.id   AF-A0A358DIQ8-F1
#
_cell.length_a   1.000
_cell.length_b   1.000
_cell.length_c   1.000
_cell.angle_alpha   90.00
_cell.angle_beta   90.00
_cell.angle_gamma   90.00
#
_symmetry.space_group_name_H-M   'P 1'
#
loop_
_entity.id
_entity.type
_entity.pdbx_description
1 polymer ?
#
loop_
_entity_poly.entity_id
_entity_poly.type
_entity_poly.pdbx_seq_one_letter_code
_entity_poly.pdbx_strand_id
1 'polypeptide(L)'
;MLNPQERKKIKQLMQREIIPAIGCTEPVAVSLCVAQATETLGRKPKQIEVILSSNVLKNAMGVGIPGTGMIGLPIAVALGALIGKPEYGLKVLRDLQPADVERAKQYIQDKRIKIDVEKEIEDKLYIEVRCYAGNESSVAVIRGSHTQFSYVEKNGTVLLKNKTETAEEKEEDVQLTFRKVYEYAAESPIDELDFILEAA
;
A
#
# COMPACT_ATOMS: atom_id res chain seq x y z
N MET A 1 -28.40 13.06 -17.69
CA MET A 1 -28.90 11.91 -16.91
C MET A 1 -28.17 10.66 -17.35
N LEU A 2 -27.26 10.22 -16.48
CA LEU A 2 -26.56 8.95 -16.60
C LEU A 2 -27.56 7.79 -16.57
N ASN A 3 -27.33 6.78 -17.41
CA ASN A 3 -28.17 5.59 -17.33
C ASN A 3 -27.83 4.77 -16.05
N PRO A 4 -28.73 3.87 -15.59
CA PRO A 4 -28.52 3.13 -14.35
C PRO A 4 -27.27 2.24 -14.34
N GLN A 5 -26.88 1.69 -15.49
CA GLN A 5 -25.68 0.84 -15.59
C GLN A 5 -24.39 1.66 -15.47
N GLU A 6 -24.32 2.81 -16.13
CA GLU A 6 -23.19 3.73 -16.01
C GLU A 6 -23.06 4.26 -14.59
N ARG A 7 -24.18 4.64 -13.95
CA ARG A 7 -24.22 5.08 -12.56
C ARG A 7 -23.66 3.99 -11.63
N LYS A 8 -24.11 2.74 -11.79
CA LYS A 8 -23.60 1.60 -11.00
C LYS A 8 -22.10 1.39 -11.20
N LYS A 9 -21.60 1.45 -12.44
CA LYS A 9 -20.16 1.31 -12.72
C LYS A 9 -19.34 2.45 -12.11
N ILE A 10 -19.82 3.70 -12.16
CA ILE A 10 -19.16 4.85 -11.50
C ILE A 10 -19.09 4.63 -10.00
N LYS A 11 -20.20 4.19 -9.36
CA LYS A 11 -20.23 3.88 -7.93
C LYS A 11 -19.19 2.81 -7.56
N GLN A 12 -19.16 1.69 -8.30
CA GLN A 12 -18.23 0.60 -8.05
C GLN A 12 -16.76 1.05 -8.22
N LEU A 13 -16.49 1.84 -9.26
CA LEU A 13 -15.17 2.46 -9.46
C LEU A 13 -14.80 3.32 -8.25
N MET A 14 -15.68 4.22 -7.81
CA MET A 14 -15.42 5.07 -6.64
C MET A 14 -15.22 4.28 -5.36
N GLN A 15 -16.02 3.23 -5.11
CA GLN A 15 -15.85 2.38 -3.92
C GLN A 15 -14.53 1.60 -3.92
N ARG A 16 -13.99 1.28 -5.10
CA ARG A 16 -12.66 0.66 -5.24
C ARG A 16 -11.52 1.63 -5.00
N GLU A 17 -11.65 2.88 -5.47
CA GLU A 17 -10.58 3.88 -5.41
C GLU A 17 -10.62 4.77 -4.15
N ILE A 18 -11.79 5.02 -3.58
CA ILE A 18 -12.00 5.82 -2.36
C ILE A 18 -12.01 4.86 -1.17
N ILE A 19 -10.83 4.33 -0.86
CA ILE A 19 -10.62 3.48 0.31
C ILE A 19 -10.05 4.30 1.47
N PRO A 20 -10.51 4.05 2.70
CA PRO A 20 -9.96 4.72 3.86
C PRO A 20 -8.46 4.46 4.01
N ALA A 21 -7.63 5.50 3.98
CA ALA A 21 -6.17 5.39 4.07
C ALA A 21 -5.60 6.40 5.07
N ILE A 22 -4.52 6.03 5.77
CA ILE A 22 -3.82 6.94 6.68
C ILE A 22 -2.67 7.60 5.92
N GLY A 23 -2.92 8.74 5.29
CA GLY A 23 -1.92 9.49 4.51
C GLY A 23 -1.86 9.07 3.04
N CYS A 24 -0.78 9.39 2.34
CA CYS A 24 -0.64 9.00 0.93
C CYS A 24 -0.49 7.49 0.78
N THR A 25 -1.06 6.95 -0.29
CA THR A 25 -1.21 5.52 -0.51
C THR A 25 0.11 4.79 -0.70
N GLU A 26 1.12 5.42 -1.31
CA GLU A 26 2.40 4.79 -1.62
C GLU A 26 3.25 4.46 -0.38
N PRO A 27 3.56 5.40 0.54
CA PRO A 27 4.34 5.05 1.74
C PRO A 27 3.59 4.06 2.65
N VAL A 28 2.26 4.12 2.68
CA VAL A 28 1.42 3.18 3.43
C VAL A 28 1.45 1.80 2.81
N ALA A 29 1.39 1.68 1.48
CA ALA A 29 1.52 0.40 0.78
C ALA A 29 2.90 -0.23 1.01
N VAL A 30 3.96 0.59 1.10
CA VAL A 30 5.28 0.07 1.52
C VAL A 30 5.23 -0.45 2.95
N SER A 31 4.61 0.31 3.87
CA SER A 31 4.43 -0.14 5.26
C SER A 31 3.65 -1.46 5.35
N LEU A 32 2.59 -1.61 4.53
CA LEU A 32 1.78 -2.82 4.40
C LEU A 32 2.61 -4.00 3.89
N CYS A 33 3.42 -3.80 2.86
CA CYS A 33 4.29 -4.85 2.33
C CYS A 33 5.34 -5.29 3.38
N VAL A 34 5.91 -4.33 4.11
CA VAL A 34 6.87 -4.62 5.18
C VAL A 34 6.21 -5.37 6.34
N ALA A 35 4.99 -4.98 6.72
CA ALA A 35 4.23 -5.67 7.75
C ALA A 35 3.98 -7.13 7.35
N GLN A 36 3.57 -7.39 6.10
CA GLN A 36 3.33 -8.75 5.62
C GLN A 36 4.60 -9.59 5.60
N ALA A 37 5.72 -9.03 5.12
CA ALA A 37 7.00 -9.73 5.17
C ALA A 37 7.42 -10.03 6.62
N THR A 38 7.22 -9.09 7.54
CA THR A 38 7.55 -9.24 8.96
C THR A 38 6.69 -10.30 9.65
N GLU A 39 5.39 -10.30 9.41
CA GLU A 39 4.47 -11.32 9.93
C GLU A 39 4.84 -12.71 9.39
N THR A 40 5.12 -12.83 8.10
CA THR A 40 5.59 -14.08 7.48
C THR A 40 6.91 -14.56 8.09
N LEU A 41 7.84 -13.65 8.37
CA LEU A 41 9.08 -13.99 9.10
C LEU A 41 8.77 -14.54 10.50
N GLY A 42 7.72 -14.02 11.15
CA GLY A 42 7.26 -14.42 12.48
C GLY A 42 8.07 -13.80 13.62
N ARG A 43 8.89 -12.78 13.32
CA ARG A 43 9.70 -12.03 14.30
C ARG A 43 10.15 -10.70 13.73
N LYS A 44 10.62 -9.82 14.63
CA LYS A 44 11.26 -8.55 14.26
C LYS A 44 12.46 -8.79 13.33
N PRO A 45 12.49 -8.22 12.12
CA PRO A 45 13.63 -8.32 11.22
C PRO A 45 14.88 -7.67 11.84
N LYS A 46 16.05 -8.19 11.50
CA LYS A 46 17.34 -7.53 11.79
C LYS A 46 17.77 -6.63 10.65
N GLN A 47 17.41 -7.00 9.42
CA GLN A 47 17.65 -6.26 8.18
C GLN A 47 16.42 -6.35 7.28
N ILE A 48 16.14 -5.26 6.58
CA ILE A 48 15.05 -5.12 5.61
C ILE A 48 15.63 -4.54 4.33
N GLU A 49 15.37 -5.21 3.22
CA GLU A 49 15.65 -4.71 1.88
C GLU A 49 14.32 -4.42 1.20
N VAL A 50 14.19 -3.21 0.64
CA VAL A 50 13.00 -2.76 -0.06
C VAL A 50 13.40 -2.42 -1.49
N ILE A 51 12.75 -3.05 -2.46
CA ILE A 51 12.97 -2.82 -3.89
C ILE A 51 11.67 -2.25 -4.46
N LEU A 52 11.76 -1.07 -5.05
CA LEU A 52 10.59 -0.32 -5.55
C LEU A 52 10.66 -0.07 -7.05
N SER A 53 9.50 0.10 -7.69
CA SER A 53 9.48 0.80 -8.98
C SER A 53 9.85 2.28 -8.81
N SER A 54 10.38 2.88 -9.87
CA SER A 54 10.72 4.32 -9.88
C SER A 54 9.52 5.21 -9.55
N ASN A 55 8.30 4.79 -9.92
CA ASN A 55 7.08 5.54 -9.66
C ASN A 55 6.65 5.48 -8.18
N VAL A 56 6.81 4.34 -7.51
CA VAL A 56 6.57 4.26 -6.06
C VAL A 56 7.61 5.09 -5.29
N LEU A 57 8.89 4.99 -5.65
CA LEU A 57 9.94 5.74 -4.93
C LEU A 57 9.66 7.25 -4.99
N LYS A 58 9.45 7.82 -6.18
CA LYS A 58 9.25 9.28 -6.31
C LYS A 58 8.00 9.76 -5.55
N ASN A 59 6.95 8.96 -5.49
CA ASN A 59 5.69 9.31 -4.82
C ASN A 59 5.75 9.11 -3.31
N ALA A 60 6.61 8.21 -2.80
CA ALA A 60 6.71 7.93 -1.37
C ALA A 60 7.83 8.71 -0.65
N MET A 61 8.88 9.13 -1.36
CA MET A 61 10.09 9.65 -0.73
C MET A 61 9.91 11.02 -0.05
N GLY A 62 9.07 11.89 -0.62
CA GLY A 62 8.88 13.27 -0.15
C GLY A 62 7.66 13.50 0.72
N VAL A 63 6.96 12.45 1.13
CA VAL A 63 5.65 12.55 1.77
C VAL A 63 5.73 12.32 3.28
N GLY A 64 4.97 13.10 4.04
CA GLY A 64 4.84 12.93 5.49
C GLY A 64 4.04 11.69 5.87
N ILE A 65 4.46 11.01 6.94
CA ILE A 65 3.69 9.89 7.53
C ILE A 65 2.82 10.43 8.67
N PRO A 66 1.47 10.37 8.55
CA PRO A 66 0.58 10.93 9.57
C PRO A 66 0.86 10.39 10.97
N GLY A 67 0.71 11.24 11.98
CA GLY A 67 0.97 10.89 13.39
C GLY A 67 2.45 10.79 13.78
N THR A 68 3.39 10.87 12.82
CA THR A 68 4.84 10.74 13.12
C THR A 68 5.57 12.08 13.14
N GLY A 69 5.07 13.09 12.42
CA GLY A 69 5.82 14.34 12.15
C GLY A 69 7.07 14.14 11.29
N MET A 70 7.26 12.95 10.69
CA MET A 70 8.41 12.59 9.89
C MET A 70 8.03 12.44 8.41
N ILE A 71 9.03 12.55 7.54
CA ILE A 71 8.90 12.47 6.08
C ILE A 71 9.73 11.29 5.55
N GLY A 72 9.15 10.59 4.58
CA GLY A 72 9.88 9.70 3.69
C GLY A 72 9.81 8.22 4.03
N LEU A 73 10.41 7.43 3.14
CA LEU A 73 10.27 5.99 3.13
C LEU A 73 10.92 5.25 4.33
N PRO A 74 12.07 5.67 4.88
CA PRO A 74 12.69 4.95 6.00
C PRO A 74 11.78 4.84 7.23
N ILE A 75 11.00 5.88 7.54
CA ILE A 75 10.07 5.84 8.67
C ILE A 75 8.85 4.95 8.39
N ALA A 76 8.33 4.97 7.17
CA ALA A 76 7.26 4.06 6.74
C ALA A 76 7.68 2.59 6.87
N VAL A 77 8.88 2.25 6.39
CA VAL A 77 9.44 0.89 6.48
C VAL A 77 9.65 0.48 7.94
N ALA A 78 10.24 1.36 8.76
CA ALA A 78 10.47 1.06 10.17
C ALA A 78 9.16 0.82 10.94
N LEU A 79 8.13 1.64 10.72
CA LEU A 79 6.83 1.47 11.36
C LEU A 79 6.10 0.22 10.88
N GLY A 80 6.12 -0.07 9.57
CA GLY A 80 5.60 -1.31 9.01
C GLY A 80 6.20 -2.55 9.68
N ALA A 81 7.50 -2.54 9.97
CA ALA A 81 8.19 -3.65 10.63
C ALA A 81 7.94 -3.77 12.14
N LEU A 82 7.64 -2.65 12.82
CA LEU A 82 7.57 -2.62 14.29
C LEU A 82 6.15 -2.73 14.83
N ILE A 83 5.18 -2.14 14.13
CA ILE A 83 3.79 -2.04 14.58
C ILE A 83 2.77 -2.36 13.48
N GLY A 84 3.23 -2.51 12.24
CA GLY A 84 2.35 -2.71 11.10
C GLY A 84 1.56 -4.00 11.23
N LYS A 85 0.26 -3.91 10.93
CA LYS A 85 -0.70 -5.01 10.95
C LYS A 85 -1.30 -5.22 9.56
N PRO A 86 -0.87 -6.26 8.80
CA PRO A 86 -1.28 -6.45 7.42
C PRO A 86 -2.81 -6.54 7.25
N GLU A 87 -3.49 -7.10 8.23
CA GLU A 87 -4.95 -7.27 8.24
C GLU A 87 -5.72 -5.93 8.21
N TYR A 88 -5.06 -4.80 8.46
CA TYR A 88 -5.67 -3.47 8.37
C TYR A 88 -5.55 -2.83 6.97
N GLY A 89 -4.89 -3.47 6.00
CA GLY A 89 -4.71 -2.92 4.67
C GLY A 89 -4.04 -1.53 4.69
N LEU A 90 -4.63 -0.53 4.04
CA LEU A 90 -4.10 0.85 4.06
C LEU A 90 -4.29 1.60 5.39
N LYS A 91 -4.84 0.94 6.41
CA LYS A 91 -4.81 1.38 7.81
C LYS A 91 -3.75 0.63 8.62
N VAL A 92 -2.73 0.04 7.98
CA VAL A 92 -1.64 -0.74 8.61
C VAL A 92 -0.99 -0.06 9.81
N LEU A 93 -0.96 1.28 9.86
CA LEU A 93 -0.38 2.08 10.95
C LEU A 93 -1.41 2.72 11.89
N ARG A 94 -2.68 2.29 11.89
CA ARG A 94 -3.76 2.98 12.65
C ARG A 94 -3.57 3.01 14.17
N ASP A 95 -2.82 2.04 14.71
CA ASP A 95 -2.59 1.92 16.15
C ASP A 95 -1.34 2.71 16.62
N LEU A 96 -0.72 3.49 15.73
CA LEU A 96 0.51 4.25 15.99
C LEU A 96 0.45 5.07 17.28
N GLN A 97 1.45 4.88 18.15
CA GLN A 97 1.67 5.68 19.35
C GLN A 97 2.96 6.51 19.26
N PRO A 98 3.08 7.62 20.02
CA PRO A 98 4.30 8.44 20.02
C PRO A 98 5.58 7.66 20.34
N ALA A 99 5.50 6.67 21.25
CA ALA A 99 6.64 5.82 21.60
C ALA A 99 7.13 4.96 20.42
N ASP A 100 6.25 4.61 19.48
CA ASP A 100 6.59 3.81 18.31
C ASP A 100 7.45 4.60 17.33
N VAL A 101 7.19 5.91 17.21
CA VAL A 101 7.99 6.82 16.39
C VAL A 101 9.44 6.85 16.87
N GLU A 102 9.66 6.91 18.18
CA GLU A 102 11.02 6.87 18.74
C GLU A 102 11.70 5.51 18.53
N ARG A 103 10.97 4.40 18.70
CA ARG A 103 11.50 3.06 18.36
C ARG A 103 11.84 2.93 16.88
N ALA A 104 11.04 3.52 16.00
CA ALA A 104 11.27 3.51 14.56
C ALA A 104 12.48 4.37 14.16
N LYS A 105 12.66 5.55 14.77
CA LYS A 105 13.87 6.37 14.62
C LYS A 105 15.13 5.59 14.99
N GLN A 106 15.12 4.89 16.14
CA GLN A 106 16.24 4.03 16.53
C GLN A 106 16.49 2.92 15.52
N TYR A 107 15.43 2.28 15.03
CA TYR A 107 15.53 1.22 14.02
C TYR A 107 16.18 1.68 12.72
N ILE A 108 15.93 2.94 12.31
CA ILE A 108 16.59 3.58 11.17
C ILE A 108 18.07 3.89 11.48
N GLN A 109 18.36 4.44 12.67
CA GLN A 109 19.72 4.77 13.10
C GLN A 109 20.63 3.54 13.17
N ASP A 110 20.07 2.39 13.54
CA ASP A 110 20.74 1.08 13.53
C ASP A 110 21.10 0.58 12.11
N LYS A 111 20.78 1.34 11.05
CA LYS A 111 21.05 1.02 9.63
C LYS A 111 20.47 -0.32 9.18
N ARG A 112 19.27 -0.65 9.67
CA ARG A 112 18.58 -1.93 9.38
C ARG A 112 17.84 -1.93 8.05
N ILE A 113 17.72 -0.78 7.39
CA ILE A 113 16.88 -0.59 6.20
C ILE A 113 17.76 -0.24 5.02
N LYS A 114 17.61 -0.98 3.93
CA LYS A 114 18.15 -0.68 2.61
C LYS A 114 17.00 -0.52 1.63
N ILE A 115 17.03 0.56 0.86
CA ILE A 115 16.01 0.87 -0.15
C ILE A 115 16.73 1.00 -1.49
N ASP A 116 16.30 0.19 -2.46
CA ASP A 116 16.79 0.16 -3.83
C ASP A 116 15.62 0.36 -4.82
N VAL A 117 15.95 0.74 -6.04
CA VAL A 117 14.99 0.89 -7.14
C VAL A 117 15.32 -0.10 -8.22
N GLU A 118 14.32 -0.86 -8.65
CA GLU A 118 14.42 -1.64 -9.88
C GLU A 118 13.97 -0.77 -11.06
N LYS A 119 14.87 -0.58 -12.02
CA LYS A 119 14.66 0.31 -13.17
C LYS A 119 14.02 -0.41 -14.34
N GLU A 120 14.12 -1.73 -14.38
CA GLU A 120 13.61 -2.55 -15.49
C GLU A 120 12.18 -3.04 -15.28
N ILE A 121 11.55 -2.71 -14.14
CA ILE A 121 10.15 -3.05 -13.89
C ILE A 121 9.23 -2.04 -14.61
N GLU A 122 8.47 -2.56 -15.57
CA GLU A 122 7.45 -1.79 -16.31
C GLU A 122 6.25 -1.40 -15.43
N ASP A 123 6.03 -2.12 -14.33
CA ASP A 123 4.90 -1.85 -13.43
C ASP A 123 5.08 -0.55 -12.65
N LYS A 124 4.08 0.33 -12.76
CA LYS A 124 4.06 1.61 -12.03
C LYS A 124 3.93 1.39 -10.53
N LEU A 125 3.38 0.27 -10.08
CA LEU A 125 3.23 -0.07 -8.68
C LEU A 125 3.90 -1.41 -8.41
N TYR A 126 5.15 -1.34 -7.95
CA TYR A 126 5.91 -2.49 -7.51
C TYR A 126 6.59 -2.20 -6.19
N ILE A 127 6.36 -3.08 -5.21
CA ILE A 127 6.96 -3.04 -3.89
C ILE A 127 7.35 -4.47 -3.53
N GLU A 128 8.64 -4.75 -3.46
CA GLU A 128 9.17 -5.98 -2.93
C GLU A 128 9.90 -5.70 -1.63
N VAL A 129 9.59 -6.49 -0.60
CA VAL A 129 10.25 -6.41 0.70
C VAL A 129 10.84 -7.76 1.04
N ARG A 130 12.12 -7.75 1.41
CA ARG A 130 12.82 -8.91 1.95
C ARG A 130 13.21 -8.61 3.39
N CYS A 131 12.80 -9.46 4.31
CA CYS A 131 13.16 -9.36 5.72
C CYS A 131 14.09 -10.51 6.11
N TYR A 132 15.09 -10.21 6.94
CA TYR A 132 16.08 -11.20 7.39
C TYR A 132 16.25 -11.16 8.91
N ALA A 133 16.33 -12.33 9.54
CA ALA A 133 16.64 -12.47 10.97
C ALA A 133 17.45 -13.74 11.25
N GLY A 134 18.78 -13.62 11.25
CA GLY A 134 19.68 -14.77 11.38
C GLY A 134 19.66 -15.59 10.09
N ASN A 135 19.33 -16.86 10.19
CA ASN A 135 19.24 -17.77 9.03
C ASN A 135 17.83 -17.81 8.41
N GLU A 136 16.89 -17.01 8.92
CA GLU A 136 15.53 -16.96 8.41
C GLU A 136 15.29 -15.72 7.56
N SER A 137 14.49 -15.89 6.52
CA SER A 137 14.09 -14.85 5.59
C SER A 137 12.61 -14.96 5.20
N SER A 138 12.06 -13.84 4.79
CA SER A 138 10.75 -13.76 4.16
C SER A 138 10.74 -12.75 3.04
N VAL A 139 9.84 -12.94 2.10
CA VAL A 139 9.61 -12.02 0.98
C VAL A 139 8.11 -11.74 0.88
N ALA A 140 7.75 -10.49 0.63
CA ALA A 140 6.42 -10.09 0.20
C ALA A 140 6.52 -9.14 -0.99
N VAL A 141 5.60 -9.27 -1.94
CA VAL A 141 5.52 -8.40 -3.12
C VAL A 141 4.09 -7.90 -3.29
N ILE A 142 3.95 -6.57 -3.39
CA ILE A 142 2.72 -5.89 -3.81
C ILE A 142 2.91 -5.42 -5.25
N ARG A 143 1.93 -5.74 -6.09
CA ARG A 143 1.93 -5.38 -7.52
C ARG A 143 0.50 -5.21 -8.05
N GLY A 144 0.29 -4.28 -8.97
CA GLY A 144 -1.01 -4.01 -9.62
C GLY A 144 -1.95 -3.10 -8.82
N SER A 145 -2.16 -3.36 -7.53
CA SER A 145 -2.90 -2.47 -6.62
C SER A 145 -2.21 -2.34 -5.26
N HIS A 146 -2.51 -1.27 -4.50
CA HIS A 146 -1.78 -0.91 -3.26
C HIS A 146 -1.94 -1.93 -2.12
N THR A 147 -2.89 -2.86 -2.22
CA THR A 147 -3.19 -3.87 -1.20
C THR A 147 -3.09 -5.30 -1.72
N GLN A 148 -2.76 -5.50 -2.99
CA GLN A 148 -2.73 -6.83 -3.60
C GLN A 148 -1.35 -7.45 -3.53
N PHE A 149 -1.23 -8.49 -2.71
CA PHE A 149 -0.04 -9.33 -2.67
C PHE A 149 0.00 -10.26 -3.90
N SER A 150 1.07 -10.14 -4.68
CA SER A 150 1.34 -11.01 -5.82
C SER A 150 2.23 -12.20 -5.44
N TYR A 151 3.05 -12.04 -4.39
CA TYR A 151 3.99 -13.06 -3.93
C TYR A 151 4.23 -12.95 -2.43
N VAL A 152 4.26 -14.10 -1.73
CA VAL A 152 4.71 -14.22 -0.34
C VAL A 152 5.50 -15.51 -0.17
N GLU A 153 6.65 -15.43 0.49
CA GLU A 153 7.56 -16.56 0.70
C GLU A 153 8.17 -16.51 2.11
N LYS A 154 8.44 -17.70 2.69
CA LYS A 154 9.25 -17.87 3.89
C LYS A 154 10.34 -18.91 3.65
N ASN A 155 11.60 -18.57 3.90
CA ASN A 155 12.74 -19.48 3.80
C ASN A 155 12.77 -20.29 2.48
N GLY A 156 12.52 -19.67 1.33
CA GLY A 156 12.45 -20.35 0.03
C GLY A 156 11.13 -21.08 -0.26
N THR A 157 10.22 -21.19 0.71
CA THR A 157 8.91 -21.83 0.55
C THR A 157 7.85 -20.80 0.19
N VAL A 158 7.30 -20.92 -1.02
CA VAL A 158 6.24 -20.04 -1.53
C VAL A 158 4.94 -20.31 -0.79
N LEU A 159 4.37 -19.29 -0.16
CA LEU A 159 3.09 -19.34 0.55
C LEU A 159 1.95 -18.77 -0.31
N LEU A 160 2.26 -17.77 -1.13
CA LEU A 160 1.33 -17.15 -2.06
C LEU A 160 2.06 -16.81 -3.36
N LYS A 161 1.42 -17.14 -4.49
CA LYS A 161 1.85 -16.71 -5.82
C LYS A 161 0.63 -16.51 -6.70
N ASN A 162 0.19 -15.27 -6.79
CA ASN A 162 -0.88 -14.90 -7.70
C ASN A 162 -0.27 -14.57 -9.07
N LYS A 163 -0.88 -15.05 -10.15
CA LYS A 163 -0.59 -14.49 -11.47
C LYS A 163 -1.11 -13.06 -11.43
N THR A 164 -0.22 -12.08 -11.37
CA THR A 164 -0.62 -10.72 -11.72
C THR A 164 -1.05 -10.76 -13.17
N GLU A 165 -2.35 -10.65 -13.42
CA GLU A 165 -2.85 -10.24 -14.71
C GLU A 165 -2.16 -8.92 -15.02
N THR A 166 -1.23 -8.96 -15.98
CA THR A 166 -0.82 -7.77 -16.72
C THR A 166 -2.09 -7.05 -17.12
N ALA A 167 -2.17 -5.77 -16.79
CA ALA A 167 -3.37 -4.93 -16.88
C ALA A 167 -4.15 -5.06 -18.21
N GLU A 168 -4.98 -6.09 -18.36
CA GLU A 168 -5.78 -6.33 -19.57
C GLU A 168 -7.04 -7.18 -19.33
N GLU A 169 -7.37 -7.54 -18.08
CA GLU A 169 -8.73 -7.92 -17.69
C GLU A 169 -9.31 -6.89 -16.72
N LYS A 170 -9.31 -5.62 -17.14
CA LYS A 170 -10.26 -4.69 -16.55
C LYS A 170 -11.65 -5.13 -17.00
N GLU A 171 -12.51 -5.58 -16.09
CA GLU A 171 -13.95 -5.36 -16.25
C GLU A 171 -14.11 -3.96 -16.85
N GLU A 172 -14.77 -3.82 -18.00
CA GLU A 172 -14.84 -2.56 -18.75
C GLU A 172 -15.13 -1.37 -17.82
N ASP A 173 -14.05 -0.70 -17.39
CA ASP A 173 -14.09 0.46 -16.51
C ASP A 173 -14.93 1.50 -17.25
N VAL A 174 -15.87 2.12 -16.56
CA VAL A 174 -16.67 3.19 -17.15
C VAL A 174 -15.73 4.30 -17.63
N GLN A 175 -15.79 4.63 -18.92
CA GLN A 175 -15.03 5.77 -19.43
C GLN A 175 -15.61 7.06 -18.82
N LEU A 176 -14.85 7.65 -17.91
CA LEU A 176 -15.21 8.90 -17.26
C LEU A 176 -14.98 10.07 -18.22
N THR A 177 -15.97 10.95 -18.31
CA THR A 177 -15.83 12.27 -18.92
C THR A 177 -16.19 13.32 -17.88
N PHE A 178 -15.71 14.56 -18.04
CA PHE A 178 -16.05 15.65 -17.13
C PHE A 178 -17.57 15.79 -16.96
N ARG A 179 -18.33 15.65 -18.06
CA ARG A 179 -19.79 15.66 -18.04
C ARG A 179 -20.38 14.55 -17.17
N LYS A 180 -19.89 13.31 -17.29
CA LYS A 180 -20.37 12.19 -16.48
C LYS A 180 -20.07 12.39 -15.00
N VAL A 181 -18.87 12.87 -14.66
CA VAL A 181 -18.49 13.18 -13.27
C VAL A 181 -19.38 14.29 -12.70
N TYR A 182 -19.62 15.35 -13.47
CA TYR A 182 -20.50 16.45 -13.07
C TYR A 182 -21.95 15.98 -12.87
N GLU A 183 -22.52 15.26 -13.82
CA GLU A 183 -23.89 14.73 -13.72
C GLU A 183 -24.01 13.75 -12.53
N TYR A 184 -23.03 12.88 -12.31
CA TYR A 184 -23.03 12.00 -11.14
C TYR A 184 -22.98 12.79 -9.84
N ALA A 185 -22.05 13.74 -9.69
CA ALA A 185 -21.93 14.53 -8.46
C ALA A 185 -23.16 15.42 -8.19
N ALA A 186 -23.77 15.99 -9.22
CA ALA A 186 -24.90 16.91 -9.08
C ALA A 186 -26.26 16.21 -8.88
N GLU A 187 -26.43 15.02 -9.46
CA GLU A 187 -27.72 14.30 -9.47
C GLU A 187 -27.76 13.10 -8.52
N SER A 188 -26.64 12.70 -7.90
CA SER A 188 -26.63 11.56 -6.96
C SER A 188 -27.37 11.89 -5.66
N PRO A 189 -28.25 10.98 -5.20
CA PRO A 189 -28.72 11.00 -3.82
C PRO A 189 -27.54 10.96 -2.85
N ILE A 190 -27.63 11.72 -1.74
CA ILE A 190 -26.54 11.86 -0.77
C ILE A 190 -26.17 10.50 -0.14
N ASP A 191 -27.17 9.66 0.14
CA ASP A 191 -27.02 8.30 0.66
C ASP A 191 -26.25 7.37 -0.29
N GLU A 192 -26.23 7.66 -1.59
CA GLU A 192 -25.38 6.92 -2.54
C GLU A 192 -23.89 7.18 -2.29
N LEU A 193 -23.55 8.31 -1.65
CA LEU A 193 -22.21 8.82 -1.41
C LEU A 193 -21.72 8.62 0.04
N ASP A 194 -22.52 8.02 0.92
CA ASP A 194 -22.18 7.86 2.35
C ASP A 194 -20.85 7.15 2.58
N PHE A 195 -20.46 6.23 1.69
CA PHE A 195 -19.17 5.53 1.76
C PHE A 195 -17.96 6.47 1.75
N ILE A 196 -18.10 7.69 1.20
CA ILE A 196 -17.04 8.70 1.20
C ILE A 196 -16.77 9.18 2.63
N LEU A 197 -17.80 9.27 3.47
CA LEU A 197 -17.66 9.66 4.88
C LEU A 197 -16.89 8.62 5.69
N GLU A 198 -16.93 7.35 5.30
CA GLU A 198 -16.16 6.27 5.93
C GLU A 198 -14.66 6.33 5.58
N ALA A 199 -14.30 7.02 4.49
CA ALA A 199 -12.94 7.20 4.01
C ALA A 199 -12.26 8.48 4.52
N ALA A 200 -13.01 9.39 5.16
CA ALA A 200 -12.52 10.64 5.74
C ALA A 200 -11.87 10.46 7.12
#